data_AF-A0A2V8CTC1-F1
#
_entry.id   AF-A0A2V8CTC1-F1
#
_cell.length_a   1.000
_cell.length_b   1.000
_cell.length_c   1.000
_cell.angle_alpha   90.00
_cell.angle_beta   90.00
_cell.angle_gamma   90.00
#
_symmetry.space_group_name_H-M   'P 1'
#
loop_
_entity.id
_entity.type
_entity.pdbx_description
1 polymer ?
#
loop_
_entity_poly.entity_id
_entity_poly.type
_entity_poly.pdbx_seq_one_letter_code
_entity_poly.pdbx_strand_id
1 'polypeptide(L)'
;MTLAPSPARFGELAIHPDISKAIDELGFMAPTPVQVRAIPALQHGRDLFAQAQTGTGKTAAFAIPILERIDPALKRPQALIVVPTRELALQVTREFGAIGKYRHAHEVAIYGGVPYGPQERALARGATIVVGTPGRLLDHIERGTLDLRGVSVVILDEADRLLDMGFAPEVRRLLRRCPEKRQTALFSATLVADVRELAQRFTHDAVQVAIEPEQQNVDSVEQVYVEVLEQDKVRALEELLRRYETDQVLVFRHTKRGVDDLEDKLRRRKHDVAAIHGDMTQRERERTLQRFREGDLHVLIATNVAA
;
A
#
# COMPACT_ATOMS: atom_id res chain seq x y z
N MET A 1 -22.11 10.46 -40.10
CA MET A 1 -21.79 9.13 -39.56
C MET A 1 -20.88 9.34 -38.36
N THR A 2 -21.47 9.27 -37.18
CA THR A 2 -20.83 9.50 -35.89
C THR A 2 -19.91 8.32 -35.60
N LEU A 3 -18.60 8.58 -35.48
CA LEU A 3 -17.64 7.59 -34.99
C LEU A 3 -18.03 7.22 -33.55
N ALA A 4 -18.45 5.98 -33.34
CA ALA A 4 -18.57 5.42 -32.00
C ALA A 4 -17.17 5.43 -31.35
N PRO A 5 -17.02 5.89 -30.10
CA PRO A 5 -15.75 5.77 -29.41
C PRO A 5 -15.47 4.27 -29.23
N SER A 6 -14.41 3.78 -29.87
CA SER A 6 -13.91 2.43 -29.63
C SER A 6 -13.49 2.36 -28.15
N PRO A 7 -13.90 1.33 -27.38
CA PRO A 7 -13.40 1.17 -26.01
C PRO A 7 -11.89 1.04 -26.10
N ALA A 8 -11.16 1.94 -25.44
CA ALA A 8 -9.73 1.82 -25.32
C ALA A 8 -9.47 0.52 -24.54
N ARG A 9 -8.96 -0.46 -25.27
CA ARG A 9 -8.64 -1.78 -24.78
C ARG A 9 -7.43 -1.63 -23.86
N PHE A 10 -7.62 -1.68 -22.54
CA PHE A 10 -6.54 -1.87 -21.57
C PHE A 10 -5.94 -3.27 -21.78
N GLY A 11 -5.21 -3.42 -22.88
CA GLY A 11 -4.92 -4.71 -23.49
C GLY A 11 -6.21 -5.46 -23.88
N GLU A 12 -6.16 -6.79 -23.83
CA GLU A 12 -7.30 -7.65 -24.18
C GLU A 12 -8.28 -7.88 -23.01
N LEU A 13 -8.10 -7.17 -21.89
CA LEU A 13 -8.93 -7.33 -20.70
C LEU A 13 -10.34 -6.77 -20.96
N ALA A 14 -11.35 -7.61 -20.70
CA ALA A 14 -12.73 -7.18 -20.72
C ALA A 14 -13.01 -6.35 -19.47
N ILE A 15 -13.22 -5.04 -19.63
CA ILE A 15 -13.42 -4.11 -18.52
C ILE A 15 -14.71 -3.31 -18.70
N HIS A 16 -15.42 -3.05 -17.60
CA HIS A 16 -16.63 -2.22 -17.60
C HIS A 16 -16.35 -0.80 -18.20
N PRO A 17 -17.23 -0.24 -19.06
CA PRO A 17 -16.98 1.05 -19.72
C PRO A 17 -16.65 2.21 -18.78
N ASP A 18 -17.34 2.32 -17.65
CA ASP A 18 -17.07 3.32 -16.61
C ASP A 18 -15.64 3.22 -16.05
N ILE A 19 -15.14 2.00 -15.85
CA ILE A 19 -13.79 1.77 -15.34
C ILE A 19 -12.78 2.04 -16.46
N SER A 20 -13.05 1.57 -17.68
CA SER A 20 -12.24 1.85 -18.88
C SER A 20 -12.03 3.36 -19.06
N LYS A 21 -13.10 4.14 -18.94
CA LYS A 21 -13.00 5.60 -19.01
C LYS A 21 -12.11 6.18 -17.90
N ALA A 22 -12.24 5.70 -16.68
CA ALA A 22 -11.43 6.19 -15.56
C ALA A 22 -9.94 5.85 -15.73
N ILE A 23 -9.61 4.63 -16.16
CA ILE A 23 -8.22 4.22 -16.38
C ILE A 23 -7.59 4.98 -17.57
N ASP A 24 -8.35 5.29 -18.62
CA ASP A 24 -7.89 6.14 -19.73
C ASP A 24 -7.54 7.55 -19.24
N GLU A 25 -8.39 8.16 -18.40
CA GLU A 25 -8.14 9.46 -17.79
C GLU A 25 -6.93 9.46 -16.83
N LEU A 26 -6.62 8.31 -16.23
CA LEU A 26 -5.43 8.10 -15.40
C LEU A 26 -4.16 7.85 -16.23
N GLY A 27 -4.27 7.73 -17.55
CA GLY A 27 -3.15 7.49 -18.45
C GLY A 27 -2.64 6.05 -18.43
N PHE A 28 -3.49 5.09 -18.08
CA PHE A 28 -3.13 3.67 -18.06
C PHE A 28 -3.05 3.13 -19.50
N MET A 29 -1.85 3.16 -20.09
CA MET A 29 -1.64 2.83 -21.50
C MET A 29 -1.75 1.33 -21.81
N ALA A 30 -1.22 0.48 -20.93
CA ALA A 30 -1.21 -0.97 -21.10
C ALA A 30 -1.22 -1.67 -19.72
N PRO A 31 -1.83 -2.87 -19.62
CA PRO A 31 -1.84 -3.61 -18.37
C PRO A 31 -0.45 -4.15 -18.03
N THR A 32 -0.06 -4.03 -16.77
CA THR A 32 1.19 -4.60 -16.25
C THR A 32 1.11 -6.14 -16.19
N PRO A 33 2.24 -6.86 -16.12
CA PRO A 33 2.23 -8.32 -16.06
C PRO A 33 1.37 -8.90 -14.91
N VAL A 34 1.37 -8.24 -13.74
CA VAL A 34 0.51 -8.65 -12.62
C VAL A 34 -0.96 -8.44 -12.94
N GLN A 35 -1.33 -7.34 -13.61
CA GLN A 35 -2.70 -7.04 -14.00
C GLN A 35 -3.23 -8.03 -15.04
N VAL A 36 -2.44 -8.34 -16.08
CA VAL A 36 -2.80 -9.32 -17.12
C VAL A 36 -3.13 -10.70 -16.52
N ARG A 37 -2.40 -11.12 -15.49
CA ARG A 37 -2.59 -12.44 -14.86
C ARG A 37 -3.62 -12.44 -13.74
N ALA A 38 -3.66 -11.39 -12.91
CA ALA A 38 -4.52 -11.34 -11.74
C ALA A 38 -5.96 -10.93 -12.08
N ILE A 39 -6.17 -9.96 -12.98
CA ILE A 39 -7.52 -9.45 -13.29
C ILE A 39 -8.45 -10.56 -13.77
N PRO A 40 -8.08 -11.39 -14.78
CA PRO A 40 -8.96 -12.47 -15.22
C PRO A 40 -9.25 -13.48 -14.10
N ALA A 41 -8.25 -13.90 -13.33
CA ALA A 41 -8.46 -14.86 -12.23
C ALA A 41 -9.45 -14.31 -11.20
N LEU A 42 -9.30 -13.02 -10.85
CA LEU A 42 -10.18 -12.37 -9.89
C LEU A 42 -11.60 -12.15 -10.43
N GLN A 43 -11.76 -11.78 -11.71
CA GLN A 43 -13.07 -11.66 -12.38
C GLN A 43 -13.83 -12.99 -12.37
N HIS A 44 -13.14 -14.13 -12.51
CA HIS A 44 -13.74 -15.46 -12.45
C HIS A 44 -14.04 -15.93 -11.02
N GLY A 45 -13.85 -15.08 -10.00
CA GLY A 45 -14.14 -15.42 -8.60
C GLY A 45 -13.14 -16.39 -7.97
N ARG A 46 -11.97 -16.61 -8.60
CA ARG A 46 -10.92 -17.49 -8.06
C ARG A 46 -10.15 -16.78 -6.96
N ASP A 47 -9.75 -17.52 -5.93
CA ASP A 47 -8.75 -17.04 -4.99
C ASP A 47 -7.40 -16.90 -5.68
N LEU A 48 -6.55 -16.03 -5.15
CA LEU A 48 -5.29 -15.65 -5.78
C LEU A 48 -4.18 -15.53 -4.74
N PHE A 49 -3.02 -16.09 -5.05
CA PHE A 49 -1.77 -15.71 -4.42
C PHE A 49 -0.87 -15.08 -5.49
N ALA A 50 -0.61 -13.78 -5.36
CA ALA A 50 0.22 -13.02 -6.28
C ALA A 50 1.53 -12.60 -5.61
N GLN A 51 2.64 -13.12 -6.12
CA GLN A 51 3.97 -12.63 -5.79
C GLN A 51 4.36 -11.51 -6.75
N ALA A 52 4.39 -10.27 -6.25
CA ALA A 52 4.73 -9.08 -7.02
C ALA A 52 5.24 -7.94 -6.11
N GLN A 53 6.25 -7.21 -6.58
CA GLN A 53 6.85 -6.08 -5.86
C GLN A 53 5.95 -4.84 -5.89
N THR A 54 6.16 -3.91 -4.96
CA THR A 54 5.47 -2.61 -4.95
C THR A 54 5.83 -1.81 -6.21
N GLY A 55 4.90 -1.00 -6.73
CA GLY A 55 5.08 -0.28 -7.99
C GLY A 55 4.74 -1.06 -9.26
N THR A 56 4.42 -2.36 -9.18
CA THR A 56 4.04 -3.18 -10.35
C THR A 56 2.57 -3.04 -10.78
N GLY A 57 1.81 -2.14 -10.17
CA GLY A 57 0.38 -1.95 -10.47
C GLY A 57 -0.56 -2.96 -9.79
N LYS A 58 -0.15 -3.55 -8.65
CA LYS A 58 -0.94 -4.49 -7.84
C LYS A 58 -2.32 -3.95 -7.46
N THR A 59 -2.38 -2.68 -7.07
CA THR A 59 -3.62 -2.07 -6.58
C THR A 59 -4.70 -2.05 -7.67
N ALA A 60 -4.40 -1.54 -8.86
CA ALA A 60 -5.29 -1.68 -10.01
C ALA A 60 -5.64 -3.15 -10.35
N ALA A 61 -4.70 -4.10 -10.18
CA ALA A 61 -4.91 -5.51 -10.48
C ALA A 61 -6.04 -6.15 -9.65
N PHE A 62 -6.23 -5.71 -8.39
CA PHE A 62 -7.38 -6.13 -7.58
C PHE A 62 -8.52 -5.11 -7.56
N ALA A 63 -8.25 -3.82 -7.76
CA ALA A 63 -9.27 -2.79 -7.70
C ALA A 63 -10.26 -2.90 -8.86
N ILE A 64 -9.78 -3.13 -10.09
CA ILE A 64 -10.60 -3.29 -11.29
C ILE A 64 -11.65 -4.41 -11.10
N PRO A 65 -11.28 -5.68 -10.83
CA PRO A 65 -12.26 -6.76 -10.68
C PRO A 65 -13.21 -6.56 -9.48
N ILE A 66 -12.75 -5.90 -8.41
CA ILE A 66 -13.62 -5.55 -7.29
C ILE A 66 -14.67 -4.51 -7.72
N LEU A 67 -14.25 -3.44 -8.38
CA LEU A 67 -15.11 -2.34 -8.84
C LEU A 67 -16.15 -2.80 -9.88
N GLU A 68 -15.85 -3.84 -10.63
CA GLU A 68 -16.82 -4.48 -11.54
C GLU A 68 -17.93 -5.23 -10.81
N ARG A 69 -17.59 -5.84 -9.67
CA ARG A 69 -18.51 -6.74 -8.96
C ARG A 69 -19.34 -6.04 -7.89
N ILE A 70 -18.87 -4.94 -7.33
CA ILE A 70 -19.59 -4.22 -6.29
C ILE A 70 -20.92 -3.65 -6.79
N ASP A 71 -21.92 -3.69 -5.93
CA ASP A 71 -23.19 -2.99 -6.13
C ASP A 71 -23.21 -1.71 -5.27
N PRO A 72 -23.10 -0.51 -5.87
CA PRO A 72 -23.11 0.75 -5.12
C PRO A 72 -24.46 1.04 -4.44
N ALA A 73 -25.56 0.40 -4.85
CA ALA A 73 -26.86 0.56 -4.19
C ALA A 73 -26.88 -0.13 -2.82
N LEU A 74 -26.07 -1.17 -2.63
CA LEU A 74 -25.91 -1.86 -1.35
C LEU A 74 -24.93 -1.10 -0.45
N LYS A 75 -25.47 -0.19 0.36
CA LYS A 75 -24.76 0.65 1.34
C LYS A 75 -24.16 -0.12 2.53
N ARG A 76 -23.35 -1.15 2.24
CA ARG A 76 -22.65 -2.00 3.22
C ARG A 76 -21.32 -2.50 2.66
N PRO A 77 -20.34 -2.85 3.51
CA PRO A 77 -19.05 -3.37 3.05
C PRO A 77 -19.22 -4.64 2.21
N GLN A 78 -18.62 -4.64 1.03
CA GLN A 78 -18.60 -5.75 0.07
C GLN A 78 -17.17 -6.23 -0.21
N ALA A 79 -16.19 -5.32 -0.12
CA ALA A 79 -14.77 -5.62 -0.22
C ALA A 79 -14.02 -5.09 1.00
N LEU A 80 -13.11 -5.92 1.54
CA LEU A 80 -12.19 -5.56 2.62
C LEU A 80 -10.76 -5.69 2.11
N ILE A 81 -9.98 -4.62 2.18
CA ILE A 81 -8.57 -4.59 1.81
C ILE A 81 -7.76 -4.31 3.07
N VAL A 82 -6.93 -5.26 3.47
CA VAL A 82 -6.07 -5.17 4.66
C VAL A 82 -4.66 -4.82 4.21
N VAL A 83 -4.11 -3.76 4.78
CA VAL A 83 -2.78 -3.20 4.46
C VAL A 83 -1.96 -2.96 5.73
N PRO A 84 -0.62 -2.99 5.68
CA PRO A 84 0.24 -2.87 6.85
C PRO A 84 0.31 -1.47 7.45
N THR A 85 0.20 -0.42 6.62
CA THR A 85 0.45 0.97 7.04
C THR A 85 -0.72 1.90 6.73
N ARG A 86 -0.77 3.01 7.45
CA ARG A 86 -1.73 4.10 7.21
C ARG A 86 -1.54 4.70 5.83
N GLU A 87 -0.29 4.90 5.44
CA GLU A 87 0.12 5.50 4.18
C GLU A 87 -0.40 4.65 3.01
N LEU A 88 -0.23 3.33 3.10
CA LEU A 88 -0.76 2.42 2.09
C LEU A 88 -2.29 2.39 2.10
N ALA A 89 -2.93 2.46 3.27
CA ALA A 89 -4.40 2.52 3.35
C ALA A 89 -4.96 3.74 2.61
N LEU A 90 -4.35 4.91 2.81
CA LEU A 90 -4.72 6.14 2.12
C LEU A 90 -4.43 6.07 0.62
N GLN A 91 -3.28 5.52 0.23
CA GLN A 91 -2.92 5.34 -1.18
C GLN A 91 -3.91 4.44 -1.90
N VAL A 92 -4.13 3.23 -1.38
CA VAL A 92 -5.06 2.24 -1.97
C VAL A 92 -6.48 2.81 -2.02
N THR A 93 -6.95 3.50 -0.97
CA THR A 93 -8.26 4.16 -0.99
C THR A 93 -8.37 5.20 -2.10
N ARG A 94 -7.36 6.06 -2.28
CA ARG A 94 -7.35 7.04 -3.37
C ARG A 94 -7.36 6.38 -4.75
N GLU A 95 -6.63 5.29 -4.90
CA GLU A 95 -6.58 4.55 -6.18
C GLU A 95 -7.92 3.88 -6.50
N PHE A 96 -8.60 3.31 -5.50
CA PHE A 96 -9.99 2.85 -5.66
C PHE A 96 -10.93 3.96 -6.09
N GLY A 97 -10.86 5.14 -5.47
CA GLY A 97 -11.69 6.29 -5.85
C GLY A 97 -11.38 6.81 -7.26
N ALA A 98 -10.11 6.77 -7.66
CA ALA A 98 -9.66 7.18 -8.99
C ALA A 98 -10.14 6.20 -10.08
N ILE A 99 -9.91 4.89 -9.92
CA ILE A 99 -10.33 3.84 -10.88
C ILE A 99 -11.86 3.70 -10.87
N GLY A 100 -12.48 3.87 -9.70
CA GLY A 100 -13.92 3.75 -9.48
C GLY A 100 -14.71 5.04 -9.68
N LYS A 101 -14.10 6.10 -10.21
CA LYS A 101 -14.69 7.46 -10.35
C LYS A 101 -16.11 7.47 -10.89
N TYR A 102 -16.41 6.59 -11.85
CA TYR A 102 -17.71 6.48 -12.52
C TYR A 102 -18.59 5.33 -12.01
N ARG A 103 -18.14 4.55 -11.03
CA ARG A 103 -18.87 3.41 -10.44
C ARG A 103 -19.69 3.77 -9.21
N HIS A 104 -19.53 5.00 -8.68
CA HIS A 104 -20.20 5.47 -7.46
C HIS A 104 -20.00 4.54 -6.25
N ALA A 105 -18.85 3.86 -6.19
CA ALA A 105 -18.42 3.15 -5.01
C ALA A 105 -18.20 4.16 -3.85
N HIS A 106 -18.36 3.71 -2.61
CA HIS A 106 -17.98 4.49 -1.44
C HIS A 106 -16.86 3.76 -0.70
N GLU A 107 -15.64 4.16 -0.99
CA GLU A 107 -14.42 3.68 -0.36
C GLU A 107 -14.07 4.46 0.92
N VAL A 108 -13.63 3.75 1.97
CA VAL A 108 -13.26 4.34 3.25
C VAL A 108 -11.95 3.78 3.75
N ALA A 109 -11.02 4.67 4.12
CA ALA A 109 -9.77 4.34 4.79
C ALA A 109 -9.95 4.23 6.31
N ILE A 110 -9.52 3.12 6.90
CA ILE A 110 -9.64 2.79 8.32
C ILE A 110 -8.27 2.52 8.92
N TYR A 111 -7.74 3.44 9.73
CA TYR A 111 -6.38 3.35 10.29
C TYR A 111 -6.23 4.09 11.63
N GLY A 112 -5.20 3.72 12.40
CA GLY A 112 -4.91 4.27 13.72
C GLY A 112 -4.28 5.67 13.71
N GLY A 113 -4.08 6.25 14.90
CA GLY A 113 -3.43 7.57 15.05
C GLY A 113 -4.31 8.77 14.68
N VAL A 114 -5.62 8.57 14.48
CA VAL A 114 -6.62 9.63 14.30
C VAL A 114 -7.88 9.34 15.12
N PRO A 115 -8.71 10.35 15.44
CA PRO A 115 -9.99 10.13 16.12
C PRO A 115 -10.92 9.16 15.38
N TYR A 116 -11.76 8.42 16.11
CA TYR A 116 -12.72 7.46 15.55
C TYR A 116 -13.86 8.15 14.77
N GLY A 117 -14.39 9.26 15.29
CA GLY A 117 -15.60 9.90 14.76
C GLY A 117 -15.63 10.15 13.24
N PRO A 118 -14.56 10.67 12.60
CA PRO A 118 -14.53 10.79 11.14
C PRO A 118 -14.69 9.45 10.39
N GLN A 119 -14.05 8.38 10.88
CA GLN A 119 -14.15 7.03 10.29
C GLN A 119 -15.53 6.42 10.55
N GLU A 120 -16.09 6.59 11.75
CA GLU A 120 -17.46 6.14 12.07
C GLU A 120 -18.49 6.82 11.19
N ARG A 121 -18.39 8.14 10.99
CA ARG A 121 -19.27 8.88 10.06
C ARG A 121 -19.10 8.43 8.62
N ALA A 122 -17.88 8.07 8.20
CA ALA A 122 -17.64 7.54 6.87
C ALA A 122 -18.30 6.16 6.69
N LEU A 123 -18.10 5.24 7.63
CA LEU A 123 -18.73 3.92 7.61
C LEU A 123 -20.27 4.03 7.60
N ALA A 124 -20.83 4.93 8.42
CA ALA A 124 -22.28 5.15 8.51
C ALA A 124 -22.93 5.68 7.21
N ARG A 125 -22.16 6.29 6.29
CA ARG A 125 -22.66 6.70 4.97
C ARG A 125 -22.84 5.52 4.00
N GLY A 126 -22.41 4.32 4.38
CA GLY A 126 -22.56 3.10 3.58
C GLY A 126 -21.32 2.79 2.75
N ALA A 127 -20.18 2.53 3.41
CA ALA A 127 -18.95 2.10 2.73
C ALA A 127 -19.15 0.76 2.00
N THR A 128 -18.93 0.73 0.69
CA THR A 128 -18.93 -0.51 -0.11
C THR A 128 -17.54 -1.15 -0.13
N ILE A 129 -16.50 -0.33 -0.02
CA ILE A 129 -15.10 -0.76 0.00
C ILE A 129 -14.46 -0.23 1.29
N VAL A 130 -13.85 -1.11 2.07
CA VAL A 130 -13.13 -0.73 3.28
C VAL A 130 -11.68 -1.11 3.12
N VAL A 131 -10.79 -0.11 3.20
CA VAL A 131 -9.34 -0.30 3.17
C VAL A 131 -8.80 0.05 4.54
N GLY A 132 -8.00 -0.80 5.18
CA GLY A 132 -7.51 -0.45 6.51
C GLY A 132 -6.41 -1.30 7.11
N THR A 133 -5.90 -0.81 8.24
CA THR A 133 -4.86 -1.50 9.02
C THR A 133 -5.49 -2.47 10.03
N PRO A 134 -4.84 -3.61 10.33
CA PRO A 134 -5.48 -4.70 11.07
C PRO A 134 -6.08 -4.31 12.43
N GLY A 135 -5.30 -3.62 13.26
CA GLY A 135 -5.74 -3.22 14.60
C GLY A 135 -6.98 -2.31 14.57
N ARG A 136 -6.96 -1.27 13.73
CA ARG A 136 -8.08 -0.32 13.65
C ARG A 136 -9.34 -0.95 13.07
N LEU A 137 -9.20 -1.83 12.09
CA LEU A 137 -10.33 -2.59 11.55
C LEU A 137 -11.00 -3.44 12.65
N LEU A 138 -10.22 -4.14 13.46
CA LEU A 138 -10.73 -4.91 14.60
C LEU A 138 -11.45 -4.03 15.62
N ASP A 139 -10.88 -2.87 15.97
CA ASP A 139 -11.52 -1.94 16.90
C ASP A 139 -12.92 -1.52 16.39
N HIS A 140 -13.06 -1.20 15.11
CA HIS A 140 -14.35 -0.81 14.53
C HIS A 140 -15.37 -1.95 14.49
N ILE A 141 -14.91 -3.20 14.30
CA ILE A 141 -15.74 -4.41 14.36
C ILE A 141 -16.21 -4.66 15.80
N GLU A 142 -15.32 -4.54 16.78
CA GLU A 142 -15.64 -4.72 18.20
C GLU A 142 -16.63 -3.67 18.70
N ARG A 143 -16.52 -2.43 18.21
CA ARG A 143 -17.45 -1.34 18.49
C ARG A 143 -18.79 -1.46 17.76
N GLY A 144 -18.94 -2.41 16.84
CA GLY A 144 -20.16 -2.56 16.02
C GLY A 144 -20.34 -1.48 14.95
N THR A 145 -19.29 -0.69 14.66
CA THR A 145 -19.31 0.38 13.64
C THR A 145 -18.93 -0.11 12.25
N LEU A 146 -18.30 -1.29 12.16
CA LEU A 146 -17.99 -1.99 10.92
C LEU A 146 -18.60 -3.39 10.95
N ASP A 147 -19.48 -3.68 10.00
CA ASP A 147 -20.11 -4.98 9.82
C ASP A 147 -19.59 -5.66 8.54
N LEU A 148 -18.97 -6.83 8.70
CA LEU A 148 -18.36 -7.58 7.60
C LEU A 148 -19.30 -8.61 6.96
N ARG A 149 -20.55 -8.76 7.40
CA ARG A 149 -21.48 -9.79 6.88
C ARG A 149 -21.73 -9.70 5.37
N GLY A 150 -21.58 -8.51 4.78
CA GLY A 150 -21.73 -8.29 3.34
C GLY A 150 -20.45 -8.53 2.52
N VAL A 151 -19.31 -8.76 3.17
CA VAL A 151 -18.01 -8.86 2.51
C VAL A 151 -17.91 -10.18 1.73
N SER A 152 -17.62 -10.06 0.45
CA SER A 152 -17.49 -11.17 -0.50
C SER A 152 -16.11 -11.20 -1.16
N VAL A 153 -15.28 -10.17 -1.00
CA VAL A 153 -13.86 -10.16 -1.37
C VAL A 153 -13.04 -9.68 -0.19
N VAL A 154 -11.96 -10.39 0.09
CA VAL A 154 -10.90 -9.93 0.99
C VAL A 154 -9.56 -9.91 0.27
N ILE A 155 -8.85 -8.79 0.39
CA ILE A 155 -7.48 -8.63 -0.11
C ILE A 155 -6.55 -8.45 1.07
N LEU A 156 -5.43 -9.19 1.10
CA LEU A 156 -4.27 -8.88 1.93
C LEU A 156 -3.18 -8.33 1.02
N ASP A 157 -2.87 -7.05 1.13
CA ASP A 157 -1.81 -6.42 0.35
C ASP A 157 -0.57 -6.17 1.22
N GLU A 158 0.61 -6.37 0.63
CA GLU A 158 1.90 -6.47 1.33
C GLU A 158 1.82 -7.48 2.51
N ALA A 159 1.39 -8.70 2.20
CA ALA A 159 1.14 -9.74 3.20
C ALA A 159 2.38 -10.12 4.01
N ASP A 160 3.56 -10.16 3.39
CA ASP A 160 4.84 -10.30 4.10
C ASP A 160 5.06 -9.19 5.12
N ARG A 161 4.91 -7.93 4.70
CA ARG A 161 5.07 -6.78 5.59
C ARG A 161 4.06 -6.76 6.74
N LEU A 162 2.82 -7.18 6.51
CA LEU A 162 1.82 -7.37 7.57
C LEU A 162 2.33 -8.33 8.65
N LEU A 163 2.97 -9.43 8.26
CA LEU A 163 3.50 -10.42 9.20
C LEU A 163 4.79 -9.93 9.88
N ASP A 164 5.68 -9.28 9.14
CA ASP A 164 6.93 -8.70 9.69
C ASP A 164 6.65 -7.64 10.76
N MET A 165 5.56 -6.89 10.62
CA MET A 165 5.09 -5.91 11.61
C MET A 165 4.37 -6.55 12.81
N GLY A 166 4.26 -7.88 12.84
CA GLY A 166 3.64 -8.62 13.93
C GLY A 166 2.12 -8.69 13.89
N PHE A 167 1.47 -8.28 12.79
CA PHE A 167 0.00 -8.28 12.67
C PHE A 167 -0.61 -9.66 12.36
N ALA A 168 0.18 -10.74 12.41
CA ALA A 168 -0.31 -12.08 12.12
C ALA A 168 -1.56 -12.47 12.95
N PRO A 169 -1.61 -12.21 14.29
CA PRO A 169 -2.79 -12.52 15.09
C PRO A 169 -4.03 -11.74 14.65
N GLU A 170 -3.87 -10.43 14.37
CA GLU A 170 -4.95 -9.53 13.97
C GLU A 170 -5.49 -9.89 12.59
N VAL A 171 -4.62 -10.18 11.63
CA VAL A 171 -5.02 -10.63 10.28
C VAL A 171 -5.80 -11.93 10.38
N ARG A 172 -5.30 -12.93 11.13
CA ARG A 172 -6.03 -14.20 11.34
C ARG A 172 -7.40 -13.97 11.99
N ARG A 173 -7.50 -13.02 12.93
CA ARG A 173 -8.76 -12.66 13.59
C ARG A 173 -9.74 -11.97 12.63
N LEU A 174 -9.27 -11.06 11.80
CA LEU A 174 -10.09 -10.39 10.77
C LEU A 174 -10.67 -11.38 9.78
N LEU A 175 -9.84 -12.28 9.24
CA LEU A 175 -10.28 -13.27 8.26
C LEU A 175 -11.34 -14.23 8.82
N ARG A 176 -11.26 -14.56 10.12
CA ARG A 176 -12.30 -15.35 10.81
C ARG A 176 -13.60 -14.59 11.07
N ARG A 177 -13.57 -13.24 11.08
CA ARG A 177 -14.77 -12.41 11.18
C ARG A 177 -15.44 -12.15 9.84
N CYS A 178 -14.74 -12.42 8.73
CA CYS A 178 -15.32 -12.36 7.39
C CYS A 178 -16.17 -13.61 7.12
N PRO A 179 -17.19 -13.52 6.24
CA PRO A 179 -17.97 -14.67 5.80
C PRO A 179 -17.07 -15.78 5.23
N GLU A 180 -17.42 -17.06 5.46
CA GLU A 180 -16.65 -18.19 4.93
C GLU A 180 -16.68 -18.25 3.40
N LYS A 181 -17.86 -18.04 2.81
CA LYS A 181 -18.04 -17.97 1.35
C LYS A 181 -17.65 -16.58 0.87
N ARG A 182 -16.37 -16.42 0.54
CA ARG A 182 -15.78 -15.21 -0.03
C ARG A 182 -14.64 -15.58 -0.97
N GLN A 183 -14.28 -14.67 -1.85
CA GLN A 183 -13.03 -14.73 -2.59
C GLN A 183 -11.93 -14.05 -1.76
N THR A 184 -10.75 -14.67 -1.68
CA THR A 184 -9.59 -14.13 -0.96
C THR A 184 -8.38 -14.04 -1.88
N ALA A 185 -7.73 -12.88 -1.91
CA ALA A 185 -6.48 -12.70 -2.63
C ALA A 185 -5.38 -12.16 -1.72
N LEU A 186 -4.16 -12.68 -1.89
CA LEU A 186 -2.98 -12.25 -1.17
C LEU A 186 -1.96 -11.72 -2.16
N PHE A 187 -1.44 -10.53 -1.90
CA PHE A 187 -0.37 -9.90 -2.64
C PHE A 187 0.84 -9.73 -1.72
N SER A 188 1.99 -10.25 -2.14
CA SER A 188 3.22 -10.28 -1.32
C SER A 188 4.43 -10.10 -2.22
N ALA A 189 5.50 -9.46 -1.75
CA ALA A 189 6.76 -9.44 -2.50
C ALA A 189 7.52 -10.77 -2.32
N THR A 190 7.37 -11.38 -1.15
CA THR A 190 8.08 -12.60 -0.74
C THR A 190 7.13 -13.74 -0.40
N LEU A 191 7.65 -14.97 -0.45
CA LEU A 191 6.94 -16.20 -0.10
C LEU A 191 7.62 -16.88 1.09
N VAL A 192 7.72 -16.17 2.21
CA VAL A 192 8.17 -16.75 3.48
C VAL A 192 7.16 -17.78 4.01
N ALA A 193 7.62 -18.68 4.88
CA ALA A 193 6.80 -19.79 5.38
C ALA A 193 5.46 -19.33 5.98
N ASP A 194 5.46 -18.25 6.74
CA ASP A 194 4.26 -17.72 7.39
C ASP A 194 3.26 -17.14 6.40
N VAL A 195 3.73 -16.49 5.32
CA VAL A 195 2.87 -16.01 4.22
C VAL A 195 2.24 -17.20 3.50
N ARG A 196 3.01 -18.27 3.27
CA ARG A 196 2.51 -19.49 2.64
C ARG A 196 1.47 -20.18 3.52
N GLU A 197 1.70 -20.29 4.83
CA GLU A 197 0.73 -20.84 5.78
C GLU A 197 -0.56 -20.02 5.76
N LEU A 198 -0.44 -18.69 5.78
CA LEU A 198 -1.59 -17.79 5.73
C LEU A 198 -2.40 -17.99 4.43
N ALA A 199 -1.72 -18.04 3.29
CA ALA A 199 -2.35 -18.29 1.99
C ALA A 199 -3.08 -19.63 1.98
N GLN A 200 -2.41 -20.72 2.36
CA GLN A 200 -3.00 -22.07 2.37
C GLN A 200 -4.20 -22.19 3.31
N ARG A 201 -4.19 -21.45 4.42
CA ARG A 201 -5.25 -21.52 5.42
C ARG A 201 -6.50 -20.73 5.05
N PHE A 202 -6.35 -19.61 4.34
CA PHE A 202 -7.44 -18.66 4.11
C PHE A 202 -7.84 -18.49 2.65
N THR A 203 -7.26 -19.28 1.75
CA THR A 203 -7.67 -19.40 0.36
C THR A 203 -8.10 -20.82 0.00
N HIS A 204 -8.82 -20.97 -1.11
CA HIS A 204 -9.26 -22.24 -1.67
C HIS A 204 -8.88 -22.35 -3.15
N ASP A 205 -8.06 -23.35 -3.50
CA ASP A 205 -7.55 -23.60 -4.87
C ASP A 205 -7.06 -22.31 -5.56
N ALA A 206 -6.23 -21.55 -4.84
CA ALA A 206 -5.78 -20.24 -5.26
C ALA A 206 -4.87 -20.31 -6.49
N VAL A 207 -5.16 -19.47 -7.48
CA VAL A 207 -4.29 -19.28 -8.63
C VAL A 207 -2.99 -18.63 -8.15
N GLN A 208 -1.85 -19.21 -8.52
CA GLN A 208 -0.54 -18.64 -8.20
C GLN A 208 -0.03 -17.80 -9.36
N VAL A 209 0.20 -16.52 -9.08
CA VAL A 209 0.81 -15.57 -10.02
C VAL A 209 2.14 -15.15 -9.46
N ALA A 210 3.22 -15.71 -9.98
CA ALA A 210 4.56 -15.19 -9.73
C ALA A 210 4.95 -14.28 -10.90
N ILE A 211 5.06 -12.98 -10.64
CA ILE A 211 5.71 -12.06 -11.56
C ILE A 211 7.16 -12.06 -11.16
N GLU A 212 8.01 -12.62 -12.04
CA GLU A 212 9.44 -12.39 -11.90
C GLU A 212 9.64 -10.88 -11.81
N PRO A 213 10.45 -10.39 -10.85
CA PRO A 213 10.88 -9.01 -10.95
C PRO A 213 11.38 -8.86 -12.39
N GLU A 214 10.85 -7.89 -13.15
CA GLU A 214 11.70 -7.23 -14.13
C GLU A 214 12.99 -7.04 -13.38
N GLN A 215 14.09 -7.61 -13.85
CA GLN A 215 15.38 -7.47 -13.20
C GLN A 215 15.44 -6.00 -12.86
N GLN A 216 15.24 -5.66 -11.57
CA GLN A 216 15.55 -4.33 -11.12
C GLN A 216 16.98 -4.27 -11.55
N ASN A 217 17.28 -3.37 -12.49
CA ASN A 217 18.64 -3.10 -12.85
C ASN A 217 19.28 -2.73 -11.52
N VAL A 218 19.83 -3.71 -10.80
CA VAL A 218 20.79 -3.47 -9.73
C VAL A 218 21.95 -2.72 -10.38
N ASP A 219 22.14 -2.92 -11.69
CA ASP A 219 22.91 -2.12 -12.60
C ASP A 219 22.58 -0.60 -12.60
N SER A 220 21.39 -0.15 -12.18
CA SER A 220 21.07 1.29 -12.06
C SER A 220 21.32 1.86 -10.67
N VAL A 221 21.56 1.01 -9.66
CA VAL A 221 21.87 1.45 -8.28
C VAL A 221 23.32 1.12 -8.01
N GLU A 222 24.18 2.14 -8.14
CA GLU A 222 25.58 2.00 -7.75
C GLU A 222 25.67 1.76 -6.24
N GLN A 223 26.20 0.60 -5.86
CA GLN A 223 26.41 0.23 -4.46
C GLN A 223 27.88 0.39 -4.12
N VAL A 224 28.15 1.23 -3.13
CA VAL A 224 29.49 1.45 -2.60
C VAL A 224 29.48 1.23 -1.10
N TYR A 225 30.61 0.77 -0.56
CA TYR A 225 30.83 0.71 0.87
C TYR A 225 32.08 1.51 1.23
N VAL A 226 32.06 2.12 2.41
CA VAL A 226 33.21 2.84 2.98
C VAL A 226 33.44 2.30 4.38
N GLU A 227 34.60 1.72 4.60
CA GLU A 227 34.99 1.20 5.91
C GLU A 227 35.53 2.34 6.78
N VAL A 228 34.85 2.61 7.89
CA VAL A 228 35.23 3.65 8.86
C VAL A 228 34.89 3.19 10.27
N LEU A 229 35.58 3.77 11.27
CA LEU A 229 35.20 3.59 12.67
C LEU A 229 33.85 4.29 12.93
N GLU A 230 33.08 3.82 13.92
CA GLU A 230 31.75 4.38 14.25
C GLU A 230 31.80 5.89 14.50
N GLN A 231 32.85 6.36 15.18
CA GLN A 231 33.06 7.78 15.49
C GLN A 231 33.28 8.64 14.24
N ASP A 232 33.80 8.05 13.16
CA ASP A 232 34.13 8.74 11.91
C ASP A 232 32.97 8.74 10.91
N LYS A 233 31.91 7.96 11.15
CA LYS A 233 30.74 7.86 10.23
C LYS A 233 30.10 9.19 9.90
N VAL A 234 30.00 10.11 10.87
CA VAL A 234 29.40 11.43 10.64
C VAL A 234 30.27 12.23 9.67
N ARG A 235 31.59 12.21 9.86
CA ARG A 235 32.53 12.90 8.97
C ARG A 235 32.55 12.27 7.58
N ALA A 236 32.48 10.94 7.50
CA ALA A 236 32.38 10.23 6.23
C ALA A 236 31.10 10.59 5.47
N LEU A 237 29.96 10.66 6.17
CA LEU A 237 28.69 11.11 5.57
C LEU A 237 28.80 12.54 5.02
N GLU A 238 29.38 13.47 5.76
CA GLU A 238 29.58 14.85 5.27
C GLU A 238 30.46 14.92 4.03
N GLU A 239 31.49 14.06 3.95
CA GLU A 239 32.33 13.97 2.75
C GLU A 239 31.57 13.41 1.55
N LEU A 240 30.70 12.41 1.78
CA LEU A 240 29.83 11.86 0.74
C LEU A 240 28.82 12.92 0.26
N LEU A 241 28.16 13.65 1.17
CA LEU A 241 27.22 14.72 0.85
C LEU A 241 27.88 15.86 0.05
N ARG A 242 29.18 16.12 0.28
CA ARG A 242 29.92 17.14 -0.47
C ARG A 242 30.37 16.64 -1.84
N ARG A 243 30.76 15.37 -1.92
CA ARG A 243 31.32 14.77 -3.15
C ARG A 243 30.24 14.47 -4.18
N TYR A 244 29.10 13.95 -3.74
CA TYR A 244 27.95 13.68 -4.57
C TYR A 244 27.02 14.90 -4.43
N GLU A 245 27.09 15.84 -5.38
CA GLU A 245 26.21 17.02 -5.44
C GLU A 245 24.76 16.58 -5.73
N THR A 246 24.09 16.05 -4.71
CA THR A 246 22.71 15.56 -4.77
C THR A 246 21.77 16.60 -4.21
N ASP A 247 20.61 16.78 -4.84
CA ASP A 247 19.57 17.69 -4.33
C ASP A 247 18.93 17.17 -3.04
N GLN A 248 18.83 15.84 -2.88
CA GLN A 248 18.15 15.20 -1.76
C GLN A 248 18.80 13.88 -1.37
N VAL A 249 18.94 13.64 -0.06
CA VAL A 249 19.59 12.45 0.49
C VAL A 249 18.76 11.85 1.61
N LEU A 250 18.54 10.54 1.53
CA LEU A 250 17.88 9.75 2.56
C LEU A 250 18.92 8.91 3.32
N VAL A 251 19.02 9.10 4.62
CA VAL A 251 19.99 8.43 5.50
C VAL A 251 19.27 7.53 6.48
N PHE A 252 19.63 6.25 6.53
CA PHE A 252 19.00 5.30 7.45
C PHE A 252 19.86 5.02 8.69
N ARG A 253 19.22 4.98 9.86
CA ARG A 253 19.81 4.48 11.12
C ARG A 253 18.88 3.46 11.76
N HIS A 254 19.45 2.51 12.50
CA HIS A 254 18.65 1.43 13.09
C HIS A 254 17.73 1.87 14.24
N THR A 255 18.12 2.89 15.02
CA THR A 255 17.42 3.26 16.25
C THR A 255 16.92 4.70 16.20
N LYS A 256 15.78 4.98 16.85
CA LYS A 256 15.20 6.32 16.96
C LYS A 256 16.20 7.32 17.56
N ARG A 257 16.82 6.95 18.69
CA ARG A 257 17.89 7.75 19.31
C ARG A 257 19.06 8.01 18.36
N GLY A 258 19.41 7.04 17.52
CA GLY A 258 20.48 7.19 16.53
C GLY A 258 20.11 8.09 15.35
N VAL A 259 18.82 8.25 15.06
CA VAL A 259 18.29 9.24 14.12
C VAL A 259 18.39 10.64 14.73
N ASP A 260 17.87 10.83 15.95
CA ASP A 260 17.85 12.13 16.63
C ASP A 260 19.28 12.67 16.88
N ASP A 261 20.19 11.80 17.34
CA ASP A 261 21.61 12.15 17.55
C ASP A 261 22.31 12.58 16.25
N LEU A 262 21.96 11.93 15.12
CA LEU A 262 22.54 12.29 13.82
C LEU A 262 21.95 13.61 13.30
N GLU A 263 20.65 13.83 13.45
CA GLU A 263 19.98 15.08 13.10
C GLU A 263 20.62 16.25 13.85
N ASP A 264 20.78 16.14 15.17
CA ASP A 264 21.42 17.16 16.00
C ASP A 264 22.85 17.45 15.55
N LYS A 265 23.63 16.41 15.25
CA LYS A 265 25.03 16.53 14.80
C LYS A 265 25.13 17.22 13.44
N LEU A 266 24.26 16.92 12.48
CA LEU A 266 24.27 17.53 11.16
C LEU A 266 23.70 18.95 11.20
N ARG A 267 22.63 19.20 11.99
CA ARG A 267 22.05 20.52 12.17
C ARG A 267 23.03 21.50 12.81
N ARG A 268 23.80 21.08 13.82
CA ARG A 268 24.88 21.91 14.42
C ARG A 268 25.98 22.27 13.42
N ARG A 269 26.17 21.44 12.40
CA ARG A 269 27.10 21.67 11.29
C ARG A 269 26.45 22.41 10.10
N LYS A 270 25.24 22.95 10.29
CA LYS A 270 24.48 23.77 9.33
C LYS A 270 23.99 23.02 8.09
N HIS A 271 23.83 21.71 8.16
CA HIS A 271 23.08 20.97 7.14
C HIS A 271 21.59 21.20 7.29
N ASP A 272 20.88 21.27 6.16
CA ASP A 272 19.42 21.30 6.15
C ASP A 272 18.89 19.87 6.29
N VAL A 273 18.55 19.52 7.54
CA VAL A 273 18.27 18.14 7.95
C VAL A 273 17.06 18.04 8.87
N ALA A 274 16.30 16.95 8.68
CA ALA A 274 15.20 16.57 9.55
C ALA A 274 15.18 15.06 9.80
N ALA A 275 14.63 14.66 10.95
CA ALA A 275 14.41 13.27 11.31
C ALA A 275 12.99 12.79 10.96
N ILE A 276 12.86 11.47 10.69
CA ILE A 276 11.60 10.75 10.65
C ILE A 276 11.69 9.40 11.38
N HIS A 277 10.98 9.29 12.51
CA HIS A 277 10.94 8.07 13.32
C HIS A 277 9.58 7.91 14.01
N GLY A 278 9.40 6.82 14.77
CA GLY A 278 8.10 6.40 15.29
C GLY A 278 7.55 7.22 16.47
N ASP A 279 8.33 8.13 17.05
CA ASP A 279 7.86 8.95 18.19
C ASP A 279 7.29 10.31 17.74
N MET A 280 7.44 10.65 16.46
CA MET A 280 6.83 11.85 15.89
C MET A 280 5.33 11.68 15.75
N THR A 281 4.60 12.77 15.95
CA THR A 281 3.18 12.79 15.59
C THR A 281 3.03 12.65 14.07
N GLN A 282 1.88 12.12 13.63
CA GLN A 282 1.65 12.00 12.19
C GLN A 282 1.73 13.35 11.46
N ARG A 283 1.18 14.41 12.06
CA ARG A 283 1.19 15.73 11.45
C ARG A 283 2.62 16.22 11.20
N GLU A 284 3.54 15.92 12.11
CA GLU A 284 4.96 16.21 11.93
C GLU A 284 5.57 15.33 10.83
N ARG A 285 5.30 14.03 10.82
CA ARG A 285 5.76 13.12 9.75
C ARG A 285 5.31 13.58 8.36
N GLU A 286 4.02 13.88 8.19
CA GLU A 286 3.44 14.33 6.92
C GLU A 286 4.08 15.65 6.46
N ARG A 287 4.27 16.60 7.39
CA ARG A 287 4.92 17.87 7.08
C ARG A 287 6.40 17.69 6.70
N THR A 288 7.14 16.86 7.41
CA THR A 288 8.55 16.58 7.10
C THR A 288 8.71 15.89 5.75
N LEU A 289 7.87 14.89 5.47
CA LEU A 289 7.86 14.20 4.17
C LEU A 289 7.46 15.13 3.03
N GLN A 290 6.51 16.04 3.27
CA GLN A 290 6.12 17.03 2.27
C GLN A 290 7.28 17.97 1.94
N ARG A 291 7.94 18.56 2.95
CA ARG A 291 9.13 19.39 2.76
C ARG A 291 10.23 18.66 2.00
N PHE A 292 10.48 17.39 2.34
CA PHE A 292 11.41 16.57 1.58
C PHE A 292 10.94 16.46 0.13
N ARG A 293 9.72 16.00 -0.18
CA ARG A 293 9.26 15.90 -1.58
C ARG A 293 9.29 17.21 -2.39
N GLU A 294 9.15 18.35 -1.72
CA GLU A 294 9.16 19.68 -2.35
C GLU A 294 10.59 20.23 -2.59
N GLY A 295 11.63 19.56 -2.09
CA GLY A 295 13.03 20.01 -2.21
C GLY A 295 13.46 21.00 -1.11
N ASP A 296 12.57 21.31 -0.16
CA ASP A 296 12.82 22.20 1.00
C ASP A 296 13.63 21.52 2.13
N LEU A 297 14.16 20.33 1.86
CA LEU A 297 14.98 19.56 2.77
C LEU A 297 16.02 18.76 1.99
N HIS A 298 17.30 19.06 2.24
CA HIS A 298 18.42 18.35 1.61
C HIS A 298 18.60 16.95 2.18
N VAL A 299 18.59 16.79 3.51
CA VAL A 299 18.84 15.49 4.17
C VAL A 299 17.66 15.05 5.03
N LEU A 300 17.13 13.85 4.77
CA LEU A 300 16.13 13.20 5.62
C LEU A 300 16.77 12.00 6.31
N ILE A 301 16.73 11.94 7.65
CA ILE A 301 17.23 10.81 8.41
C ILE A 301 16.06 9.96 8.90
N ALA A 302 16.02 8.68 8.55
CA ALA A 302 14.93 7.78 8.84
C ALA A 302 15.36 6.54 9.64
N THR A 303 14.45 5.99 10.45
CA THR A 303 14.62 4.60 10.90
C THR A 303 14.19 3.64 9.79
N ASN A 304 14.72 2.41 9.79
CA ASN A 304 14.34 1.35 8.83
C ASN A 304 12.83 1.00 8.82
N VAL A 305 12.05 1.53 9.78
CA VAL A 305 10.61 1.33 9.94
C VAL A 305 9.80 2.52 9.39
N ALA A 306 10.47 3.60 8.98
CA ALA A 306 9.83 4.82 8.47
C ALA A 306 9.77 4.90 6.93
N ALA A 307 10.21 3.84 6.23
CA ALA A 307 10.04 3.67 4.78
C ALA A 307 8.69 3.00 4.46
#